data_AF-A0A376NTW1-F1
#
_entry.id   AF-A0A376NTW1-F1
#
_cell.length_a   1.000
_cell.length_b   1.000
_cell.length_c   1.000
_cell.angle_alpha   90.00
_cell.angle_beta   90.00
_cell.angle_gamma   90.00
#
_symmetry.space_group_name_H-M   'P 1'
#
loop_
_entity.id
_entity.type
_entity.pdbx_description
1 polymer ?
#
loop_
_entity_poly.entity_id
_entity_poly.type
_entity_poly.pdbx_seq_one_letter_code
_entity_poly.pdbx_strand_id
1 'polypeptide(L)'
;MEGCKDSLPIVISYIPVAFAFGLNATRLGFSPLESVFFSCIIYAGASQFVITAMLAAGSSLWVAALTVMAMDVRHVLYGPSLRSRIIQRLQKSKTALWAFGLTDEVFAAATAKLVRNNRRWSENWMIGIAFSSWSSWVFGTVIGAFSGSGLLQGYPAVEAALGFMLPALL
;
A
#
# COMPACT_ATOMS: atom_id res chain seq x y z
N MET A 1 -7.71 15.75 12.32
CA MET A 1 -8.75 14.76 11.93
C MET A 1 -9.18 14.88 10.47
N GLU A 2 -9.07 16.05 9.82
CA GLU A 2 -9.40 16.17 8.38
C GLU A 2 -8.66 15.16 7.49
N GLY A 3 -7.37 14.89 7.73
CA GLY A 3 -6.59 13.93 6.94
C GLY A 3 -7.17 12.52 6.93
N CYS A 4 -7.69 12.06 8.07
CA CYS A 4 -8.33 10.74 8.21
C CYS A 4 -9.71 10.69 7.53
N LYS A 5 -10.41 11.81 7.45
CA LYS A 5 -11.69 11.89 6.72
C LYS A 5 -11.43 11.91 5.22
N ASP A 6 -10.45 12.69 4.79
CA ASP A 6 -10.06 12.82 3.38
C ASP A 6 -9.43 11.51 2.84
N SER A 7 -8.91 10.62 3.70
CA SER A 7 -8.40 9.30 3.31
C SER A 7 -9.48 8.26 3.07
N LEU A 8 -10.75 8.49 3.42
CA LEU A 8 -11.80 7.48 3.33
C LEU A 8 -11.90 6.80 1.96
N PRO A 9 -11.86 7.51 0.82
CA PRO A 9 -11.90 6.87 -0.49
C PRO A 9 -10.72 5.92 -0.73
N ILE A 10 -9.53 6.28 -0.26
CA ILE A 10 -8.29 5.49 -0.38
C ILE A 10 -8.39 4.23 0.51
N VAL A 11 -8.85 4.41 1.74
CA VAL A 11 -9.03 3.31 2.70
C VAL A 11 -9.99 2.25 2.15
N ILE A 12 -11.10 2.69 1.54
CA ILE A 12 -12.11 1.79 0.98
C ILE A 12 -11.53 0.98 -0.20
N SER A 13 -10.71 1.59 -1.06
CA SER A 13 -10.08 0.88 -2.18
C SER A 13 -8.96 -0.06 -1.75
N TYR A 14 -8.24 0.27 -0.67
CA TYR A 14 -7.08 -0.49 -0.22
C TYR A 14 -7.40 -1.80 0.47
N ILE A 15 -8.47 -1.84 1.28
CA ILE A 15 -8.86 -3.05 2.02
C ILE A 15 -9.00 -4.29 1.12
N PRO A 16 -9.77 -4.28 0.01
CA PRO A 16 -9.94 -5.47 -0.82
C PRO A 16 -8.64 -5.90 -1.52
N VAL A 17 -7.83 -4.95 -1.98
CA VAL A 17 -6.55 -5.25 -2.65
C VAL A 17 -5.55 -5.84 -1.66
N ALA A 18 -5.44 -5.26 -0.47
CA ALA A 18 -4.55 -5.77 0.57
C ALA A 18 -5.01 -7.13 1.11
N PHE A 19 -6.31 -7.36 1.23
CA PHE A 19 -6.88 -8.68 1.54
C PHE A 19 -6.47 -9.71 0.49
N ALA A 20 -6.65 -9.40 -0.79
CA ALA A 20 -6.25 -10.27 -1.89
C ALA A 20 -4.74 -10.57 -1.84
N PHE A 21 -3.90 -9.56 -1.55
CA PHE A 21 -2.47 -9.75 -1.37
C PHE A 21 -2.14 -10.72 -0.23
N GLY A 22 -2.69 -10.49 0.97
CA GLY A 22 -2.42 -11.35 2.14
C GLY A 22 -2.81 -12.80 1.87
N LEU A 23 -3.98 -13.01 1.27
CA LEU A 23 -4.44 -14.34 0.86
C LEU A 23 -3.47 -14.98 -0.14
N ASN A 24 -3.09 -14.25 -1.19
CA ASN A 24 -2.20 -14.77 -2.23
C ASN A 24 -0.81 -15.12 -1.69
N ALA A 25 -0.23 -14.26 -0.85
CA ALA A 25 1.08 -14.49 -0.25
C ALA A 25 1.09 -15.80 0.56
N THR A 26 0.03 -16.06 1.34
CA THR A 26 -0.06 -17.34 2.08
C THR A 26 -0.24 -18.56 1.17
N ARG A 27 -0.94 -18.42 0.03
CA ARG A 27 -1.02 -19.48 -0.99
C ARG A 27 0.30 -19.75 -1.71
N LEU A 28 1.14 -18.74 -1.84
CA LEU A 28 2.51 -18.86 -2.35
C LEU A 28 3.48 -19.51 -1.34
N GLY A 29 3.01 -19.85 -0.14
CA GLY A 29 3.79 -20.53 0.89
C GLY A 29 4.43 -19.62 1.93
N PHE A 30 4.18 -18.30 1.87
CA PHE A 30 4.62 -17.38 2.94
C PHE A 30 3.75 -17.52 4.18
N SER A 31 4.33 -17.33 5.35
CA SER A 31 3.57 -17.22 6.59
C SER A 31 2.73 -15.94 6.63
N PRO A 32 1.66 -15.90 7.45
CA PRO A 32 0.89 -14.67 7.66
C PRO A 32 1.74 -13.51 8.14
N LEU A 33 2.74 -13.79 8.99
CA LEU A 33 3.65 -12.78 9.52
C LEU A 33 4.56 -12.19 8.44
N GLU A 34 5.09 -13.02 7.54
CA GLU A 34 5.87 -12.54 6.38
C GLU A 34 5.02 -11.69 5.44
N SER A 35 3.77 -12.10 5.21
CA SER A 35 2.82 -11.34 4.38
C SER A 35 2.55 -9.94 4.96
N VAL A 36 2.33 -9.85 6.27
CA VAL A 36 2.18 -8.57 6.97
C VAL A 36 3.48 -7.75 6.91
N PHE A 37 4.63 -8.39 7.06
CA PHE A 37 5.94 -7.73 6.98
C PHE A 37 6.16 -7.08 5.60
N PHE A 38 5.84 -7.78 4.50
CA PHE A 38 5.86 -7.19 3.16
C PHE A 38 4.96 -5.96 3.05
N SER A 39 3.76 -5.99 3.63
CA SER A 39 2.82 -4.87 3.59
C SER A 39 3.25 -3.68 4.42
N CYS A 40 3.94 -3.92 5.53
CA CYS A 40 4.49 -2.84 6.35
C CYS A 40 5.62 -2.09 5.65
N ILE A 41 6.37 -2.72 4.74
CA ILE A 41 7.58 -2.14 4.14
C ILE A 41 7.36 -1.65 2.70
N ILE A 42 6.78 -2.51 1.85
CA ILE A 42 6.72 -2.24 0.41
C ILE A 42 5.51 -1.38 0.10
N TYR A 43 4.37 -1.61 0.78
CA TYR A 43 3.16 -0.77 0.70
C TYR A 43 2.89 -0.19 -0.72
N ALA A 44 2.97 -1.07 -1.71
CA ALA A 44 2.85 -0.75 -3.13
C ALA A 44 2.14 -1.92 -3.80
N GLY A 45 0.86 -1.73 -4.12
CA GLY A 45 -0.08 -2.81 -4.43
C GLY A 45 0.46 -3.85 -5.40
N ALA A 46 0.65 -3.47 -6.67
CA ALA A 46 1.13 -4.38 -7.72
C ALA A 46 2.51 -4.98 -7.39
N SER A 47 3.42 -4.16 -6.88
CA SER A 47 4.79 -4.55 -6.55
C SER A 47 4.87 -5.63 -5.47
N GLN A 48 3.94 -5.64 -4.52
CA GLN A 48 3.87 -6.70 -3.51
C GLN A 48 3.50 -8.06 -4.10
N PHE A 49 2.60 -8.10 -5.08
CA PHE A 49 2.30 -9.34 -5.79
C PHE A 49 3.49 -9.81 -6.63
N VAL A 50 4.16 -8.87 -7.31
CA VAL A 50 5.34 -9.19 -8.14
C VAL A 50 6.48 -9.75 -7.29
N ILE A 51 6.85 -9.09 -6.19
CA ILE A 51 7.97 -9.56 -5.35
C ILE A 51 7.67 -10.92 -4.72
N THR A 52 6.45 -11.14 -4.22
CA THR A 52 6.08 -12.42 -3.60
C THR A 52 6.02 -13.54 -4.63
N ALA A 53 5.52 -13.28 -5.84
CA ALA A 53 5.55 -14.23 -6.95
C ALA A 53 6.98 -14.58 -7.40
N MET A 54 7.85 -13.59 -7.54
CA MET A 54 9.26 -13.81 -7.92
C MET A 54 10.01 -14.64 -6.88
N LEU A 55 9.84 -14.32 -5.60
CA LEU A 55 10.45 -15.05 -4.49
C LEU A 55 9.92 -16.49 -4.41
N ALA A 56 8.62 -16.70 -4.59
CA ALA A 56 8.01 -18.03 -4.64
C ALA A 56 8.50 -18.85 -5.85
N ALA A 57 8.80 -18.20 -6.98
CA ALA A 57 9.41 -18.82 -8.15
C ALA A 57 10.92 -19.09 -8.00
N GLY A 58 11.52 -18.81 -6.84
CA GLY A 58 12.95 -19.04 -6.57
C GLY A 58 13.89 -17.94 -7.05
N SER A 59 13.37 -16.76 -7.41
CA SER A 59 14.22 -15.61 -7.72
C SER A 59 14.96 -15.14 -6.47
N SER A 60 16.17 -14.62 -6.65
CA SER A 60 16.90 -14.02 -5.52
C SER A 60 16.21 -12.74 -5.03
N LEU A 61 16.31 -12.47 -3.73
CA LEU A 61 15.75 -11.26 -3.11
C LEU A 61 16.25 -9.98 -3.79
N TRP A 62 17.53 -9.96 -4.20
CA TRP A 62 18.11 -8.81 -4.88
C TRP A 62 17.47 -8.52 -6.23
N VAL A 63 17.21 -9.56 -7.02
CA VAL A 63 16.56 -9.40 -8.33
C VAL A 63 15.12 -8.92 -8.15
N ALA A 64 14.37 -9.54 -7.24
CA ALA A 64 12.99 -9.16 -6.97
C ALA A 64 12.88 -7.72 -6.42
N ALA A 65 13.78 -7.32 -5.53
CA ALA A 65 13.86 -5.96 -5.00
C ALA A 65 14.17 -4.93 -6.11
N LEU A 66 15.15 -5.21 -6.97
CA LEU A 66 15.50 -4.32 -8.09
C LEU A 66 14.34 -4.18 -9.08
N THR A 67 13.61 -5.27 -9.38
CA THR A 67 12.44 -5.24 -10.26
C THR A 67 11.34 -4.33 -9.70
N VAL A 68 11.02 -4.48 -8.41
CA VAL A 68 10.03 -3.62 -7.75
C VAL A 68 10.49 -2.17 -7.69
N MET A 69 11.75 -1.92 -7.33
CA MET A 69 12.32 -0.56 -7.33
C MET A 69 12.24 0.09 -8.71
N ALA A 70 12.44 -0.69 -9.78
CA ALA A 70 12.31 -0.20 -11.15
C ALA A 70 10.85 0.10 -11.53
N MET A 71 9.89 -0.75 -11.15
CA MET A 71 8.45 -0.49 -11.34
C MET A 71 8.00 0.77 -10.61
N ASP A 72 8.52 1.00 -9.41
CA ASP A 72 8.10 2.09 -8.52
C ASP A 72 8.94 3.34 -8.61
N VAL A 73 9.86 3.47 -9.59
CA VAL A 73 10.76 4.63 -9.74
C VAL A 73 10.01 5.98 -9.73
N ARG A 74 8.74 5.99 -10.15
CA ARG A 74 7.85 7.16 -10.09
C ARG A 74 7.68 7.75 -8.68
N HIS A 75 7.79 6.95 -7.63
CA HIS A 75 7.69 7.41 -6.24
C HIS A 75 8.80 8.42 -5.89
N VAL A 76 9.98 8.31 -6.53
CA VAL A 76 11.08 9.27 -6.37
C VAL A 76 10.67 10.66 -6.84
N LEU A 77 9.77 10.76 -7.82
CA LEU A 77 9.31 12.02 -8.39
C LEU A 77 8.24 12.72 -7.52
N TYR A 78 7.58 12.00 -6.62
CA TYR A 78 6.50 12.54 -5.78
C TYR A 78 7.01 13.61 -4.82
N GLY A 79 8.15 13.38 -4.18
CA GLY A 79 8.77 14.31 -3.25
C GLY A 79 9.06 15.69 -3.87
N PRO A 80 9.88 15.78 -4.93
CA PRO A 80 10.16 17.04 -5.62
C PRO A 80 8.91 17.72 -6.17
N SER A 81 7.97 16.94 -6.72
CA SER A 81 6.71 17.46 -7.27
C SER A 81 5.85 18.15 -6.20
N LEU A 82 5.64 17.50 -5.05
CA LEU A 82 4.92 18.11 -3.92
C LEU A 82 5.69 19.29 -3.33
N ARG A 83 7.01 19.16 -3.16
CA ARG A 83 7.84 20.23 -2.59
C ARG A 83 7.78 21.52 -3.40
N SER A 84 7.65 21.45 -4.73
CA SER A 84 7.50 22.62 -5.59
C SER A 84 6.20 23.40 -5.36
N ARG A 85 5.16 22.73 -4.83
CA ARG A 85 3.83 23.31 -4.56
C ARG A 85 3.63 23.72 -3.11
N ILE A 86 4.38 23.11 -2.18
CA ILE A 86 4.37 23.43 -0.75
C ILE A 86 5.28 24.64 -0.51
N ILE A 87 4.68 25.75 -0.07
CA ILE A 87 5.39 27.00 0.24
C ILE A 87 5.85 27.03 1.71
N GLN A 88 5.17 26.27 2.57
CA GLN A 88 5.43 26.20 4.00
C GLN A 88 6.79 25.56 4.29
N ARG A 89 7.42 25.98 5.41
CA ARG A 89 8.61 25.31 5.93
C ARG A 89 8.21 23.92 6.44
N LEU A 90 8.98 22.93 6.03
CA LEU A 90 8.78 21.53 6.39
C LEU A 90 9.66 21.11 7.57
N GLN A 91 9.10 20.34 8.49
CA GLN A 91 9.83 19.70 9.58
C GLN A 91 10.35 18.34 9.12
N LYS A 92 11.68 18.16 9.09
CA LYS A 92 12.33 16.94 8.54
C LYS A 92 11.74 15.63 9.06
N SER A 93 11.45 15.53 10.36
CA SER A 93 10.90 14.31 10.96
C SER A 93 9.47 14.01 10.49
N LYS A 94 8.61 15.03 10.43
CA LYS A 94 7.25 14.89 9.91
C LYS A 94 7.26 14.57 8.42
N THR A 95 8.16 15.21 7.69
CA THR A 95 8.38 14.98 6.26
C THR A 95 8.78 13.55 5.97
N ALA A 96 9.74 12.98 6.70
CA ALA A 96 10.10 11.58 6.54
C ALA A 96 8.90 10.64 6.79
N LEU A 97 8.11 10.93 7.83
CA LEU A 97 6.96 10.09 8.19
C LEU A 97 5.88 10.07 7.11
N TRP A 98 5.47 11.23 6.59
CA TRP A 98 4.45 11.25 5.53
C TRP A 98 5.01 10.88 4.16
N ALA A 99 6.31 11.08 3.91
CA ALA A 99 6.96 10.64 2.68
C ALA A 99 6.98 9.12 2.55
N PHE A 100 7.13 8.39 3.65
CA PHE A 100 7.04 6.94 3.68
C PHE A 100 5.66 6.43 3.19
N GLY A 101 4.58 7.13 3.57
CA GLY A 101 3.22 6.75 3.18
C GLY A 101 2.74 7.36 1.85
N LEU A 102 3.65 7.86 1.00
CA LEU A 102 3.30 8.37 -0.32
C LEU A 102 3.06 7.20 -1.29
N THR A 103 1.80 6.94 -1.59
CA THR A 103 1.36 6.12 -2.72
C THR A 103 0.83 7.01 -3.84
N ASP A 104 0.50 6.41 -4.99
CA ASP A 104 -0.16 7.10 -6.11
C ASP A 104 -1.41 7.86 -5.65
N GLU A 105 -2.27 7.22 -4.85
CA GLU A 105 -3.53 7.78 -4.38
C GLU A 105 -3.30 8.88 -3.34
N VAL A 106 -2.36 8.69 -2.42
CA VAL A 106 -2.02 9.71 -1.40
C VAL A 106 -1.38 10.93 -2.09
N PHE A 107 -0.50 10.72 -3.06
CA PHE A 107 0.11 11.79 -3.86
C PHE A 107 -0.95 12.54 -4.69
N ALA A 108 -1.88 11.83 -5.33
CA ALA A 108 -2.98 12.42 -6.08
C ALA A 108 -3.89 13.27 -5.18
N ALA A 109 -4.29 12.74 -4.02
CA ALA A 109 -5.10 13.45 -3.04
C ALA A 109 -4.40 14.70 -2.50
N ALA A 110 -3.11 14.61 -2.17
CA ALA A 110 -2.31 15.74 -1.73
C ALA A 110 -2.20 16.83 -2.79
N THR A 111 -1.95 16.43 -4.04
CA THR A 111 -1.86 17.35 -5.18
C THR A 111 -3.20 18.04 -5.42
N ALA A 112 -4.31 17.30 -5.41
CA ALA A 112 -5.66 17.84 -5.57
C ALA A 112 -5.99 18.87 -4.47
N LYS A 113 -5.64 18.59 -3.20
CA LYS A 113 -5.85 19.51 -2.09
C LYS A 113 -5.01 20.80 -2.24
N LEU A 114 -3.75 20.67 -2.62
CA LEU A 114 -2.87 21.82 -2.88
C LEU A 114 -3.40 22.73 -3.99
N VAL A 115 -3.99 22.15 -5.04
CA VAL A 115 -4.61 22.91 -6.15
C VAL A 115 -5.90 23.58 -5.70
N ARG A 116 -6.81 22.86 -5.04
CA ARG A 116 -8.14 23.35 -4.66
C ARG A 116 -8.10 24.44 -3.59
N ASN A 117 -7.21 24.33 -2.61
CA ASN A 117 -7.23 25.19 -1.42
C ASN A 117 -6.19 26.33 -1.46
N ASN A 118 -5.84 26.83 -2.64
CA ASN A 118 -4.83 27.88 -2.82
C ASN A 118 -3.54 27.59 -2.04
N ARG A 119 -3.03 26.35 -2.15
CA ARG A 119 -1.83 25.86 -1.44
C ARG A 119 -1.90 25.86 0.09
N ARG A 120 -3.09 25.96 0.70
CA ARG A 120 -3.28 25.69 2.13
C ARG A 120 -3.09 24.19 2.39
N TRP A 121 -2.01 23.88 3.10
CA TRP A 121 -1.55 22.53 3.37
C TRP A 121 -0.91 22.47 4.76
N SER A 122 -0.98 21.31 5.42
CA SER A 122 -0.31 21.09 6.70
C SER A 122 0.29 19.69 6.76
N GLU A 123 1.46 19.57 7.40
CA GLU A 123 2.11 18.28 7.63
C GLU A 123 1.22 17.33 8.46
N ASN A 124 0.46 17.86 9.41
CA ASN A 124 -0.43 17.06 10.25
C ASN A 124 -1.57 16.44 9.43
N TRP A 125 -2.09 17.16 8.42
CA TRP A 125 -3.07 16.59 7.50
C TRP A 125 -2.44 15.48 6.65
N MET A 126 -1.21 15.69 6.17
CA MET A 126 -0.48 14.73 5.35
C MET A 126 -0.15 13.44 6.12
N ILE A 127 0.27 13.57 7.37
CA ILE A 127 0.48 12.42 8.25
C ILE A 127 -0.84 11.67 8.45
N GLY A 128 -1.95 12.40 8.65
CA GLY A 128 -3.27 11.78 8.81
C GLY A 128 -3.69 10.93 7.61
N ILE A 129 -3.55 11.45 6.38
CA ILE A 129 -3.92 10.71 5.17
C ILE A 129 -2.99 9.52 4.93
N ALA A 130 -1.67 9.70 5.10
CA ALA A 130 -0.66 8.66 4.91
C ALA A 130 -0.85 7.52 5.92
N PHE A 131 -0.98 7.85 7.21
CA PHE A 131 -1.12 6.86 8.28
C PHE A 131 -2.43 6.09 8.18
N SER A 132 -3.54 6.76 7.86
CA SER A 132 -4.84 6.08 7.73
C SER A 132 -4.85 5.12 6.55
N SER A 133 -4.27 5.53 5.42
CA SER A 133 -4.14 4.69 4.21
C SER A 133 -3.24 3.49 4.49
N TRP A 134 -2.06 3.71 5.09
CA TRP A 134 -1.14 2.63 5.48
C TRP A 134 -1.77 1.65 6.46
N SER A 135 -2.46 2.15 7.49
CA SER A 135 -3.12 1.30 8.49
C SER A 135 -4.21 0.44 7.86
N SER A 136 -4.98 0.98 6.92
CA SER A 136 -6.02 0.22 6.22
C SER A 136 -5.44 -0.89 5.34
N TRP A 137 -4.29 -0.64 4.72
CA TRP A 137 -3.59 -1.62 3.92
C TRP A 137 -3.07 -2.77 4.77
N VAL A 138 -2.34 -2.46 5.84
CA VAL A 138 -1.85 -3.49 6.78
C VAL A 138 -3.02 -4.29 7.36
N PHE A 139 -4.12 -3.62 7.73
CA PHE A 139 -5.32 -4.29 8.23
C PHE A 139 -5.94 -5.25 7.22
N GLY A 140 -6.09 -4.83 5.96
CA GLY A 140 -6.57 -5.70 4.88
C GLY A 140 -5.67 -6.92 4.69
N THR A 141 -4.36 -6.73 4.67
CA THR A 141 -3.38 -7.83 4.58
C THR A 141 -3.50 -8.79 5.74
N VAL A 142 -3.64 -8.31 6.99
CA VAL A 142 -3.83 -9.17 8.15
C VAL A 142 -5.06 -10.05 7.95
N ILE A 143 -6.21 -9.48 7.61
CA ILE A 143 -7.43 -10.27 7.41
C ILE A 143 -7.24 -11.29 6.28
N GLY A 144 -6.64 -10.89 5.15
CA GLY A 144 -6.39 -11.76 4.01
C GLY A 144 -5.44 -12.91 4.31
N ALA A 145 -4.32 -12.62 4.95
CA ALA A 145 -3.28 -13.60 5.25
C ALA A 145 -3.76 -14.64 6.26
N PHE A 146 -4.43 -14.22 7.34
CA PHE A 146 -5.01 -15.17 8.29
C PHE A 146 -6.15 -15.99 7.67
N SER A 147 -6.94 -15.39 6.77
CA SER A 147 -7.96 -16.14 6.02
C SER A 147 -7.34 -17.25 5.15
N GLY A 148 -6.21 -16.96 4.49
CA GLY A 148 -5.49 -17.91 3.65
C GLY A 148 -4.74 -19.01 4.38
N SER A 149 -4.31 -18.79 5.62
CA SER A 149 -3.52 -19.75 6.41
C SER A 149 -4.32 -20.89 7.06
N GLY A 150 -5.56 -21.15 6.61
CA GLY A 150 -6.36 -22.28 7.07
C GLY A 150 -7.76 -21.94 7.57
N LEU A 151 -8.09 -20.66 7.80
CA LEU A 151 -9.45 -20.24 8.17
C LEU A 151 -10.48 -20.54 7.08
N LEU A 152 -10.07 -20.54 5.81
CA LEU A 152 -10.94 -20.83 4.67
C LEU A 152 -11.04 -22.32 4.29
N GLN A 153 -10.29 -23.23 4.93
CA GLN A 153 -10.42 -24.68 4.66
C GLN A 153 -11.84 -25.22 4.93
N GLY A 154 -12.63 -24.52 5.76
CA GLY A 154 -14.05 -24.83 6.00
C GLY A 154 -15.03 -24.29 4.96
N TYR A 155 -14.60 -23.46 4.01
CA TYR A 155 -15.48 -22.74 3.05
C TYR A 155 -14.97 -22.82 1.60
N PRO A 156 -15.05 -24.00 0.94
CA PRO A 156 -14.49 -24.22 -0.40
C PRO A 156 -15.10 -23.32 -1.49
N ALA A 157 -16.35 -22.86 -1.33
CA ALA A 157 -16.98 -21.91 -2.26
C ALA A 157 -16.32 -20.52 -2.22
N VAL A 158 -15.90 -20.06 -1.04
CA VAL A 158 -15.19 -18.79 -0.87
C VAL A 158 -13.77 -18.91 -1.43
N GLU A 159 -13.14 -20.05 -1.22
CA GLU A 159 -11.81 -20.35 -1.77
C GLU A 159 -11.78 -20.32 -3.30
N ALA A 160 -12.79 -20.91 -3.95
CA ALA A 160 -12.96 -20.92 -5.41
C ALA A 160 -13.22 -19.52 -5.98
N ALA A 161 -14.10 -18.73 -5.33
CA ALA A 161 -14.37 -17.35 -5.74
C ALA A 161 -13.10 -16.48 -5.65
N LEU A 162 -12.29 -16.66 -4.60
CA LEU A 162 -11.03 -15.93 -4.42
C LEU A 162 -9.96 -16.35 -5.43
N GLY A 163 -9.89 -17.64 -5.79
CA GLY A 163 -9.03 -18.11 -6.88
C GLY A 163 -9.37 -17.46 -8.22
N PHE A 164 -10.64 -17.14 -8.46
CA PHE A 164 -11.09 -16.46 -9.68
C PHE A 164 -10.83 -14.94 -9.66
N MET A 165 -10.90 -14.30 -8.49
CA MET A 165 -10.69 -12.85 -8.35
C MET A 165 -9.22 -12.43 -8.36
N LEU A 166 -8.30 -13.28 -7.87
CA LEU A 166 -6.87 -12.95 -7.78
C LEU A 166 -6.22 -12.61 -9.13
N PRO A 167 -6.46 -13.34 -10.23
CA PRO A 167 -5.98 -12.96 -11.56
C PRO A 167 -6.64 -11.70 -12.13
N ALA A 168 -7.84 -11.35 -11.66
CA ALA A 168 -8.59 -10.18 -12.15
C ALA A 168 -8.18 -8.86 -11.45
N LEU A 169 -7.42 -8.95 -10.36
CA LEU A 169 -6.89 -7.81 -9.61
C LEU A 169 -5.43 -7.47 -9.97
N LEU A 170 -4.79 -8.29 -10.81
CA LEU A 170 -3.45 -8.09 -11.41
C LEU A 170 -3.58 -7.49 -12.82
#